data_AF-A0A6N9GW00-F1
#
_entry.id   AF-A0A6N9GW00-F1
#
_cell.length_a   1.000
_cell.length_b   1.000
_cell.length_c   1.000
_cell.angle_alpha   90.00
_cell.angle_beta   90.00
_cell.angle_gamma   90.00
#
_symmetry.space_group_name_H-M   'P 1'
#
loop_
_entity.id
_entity.type
_entity.pdbx_description
1 polymer ?
#
loop_
_entity_poly.entity_id
_entity_poly.type
_entity_poly.pdbx_seq_one_letter_code
_entity_poly.pdbx_strand_id
1 'polypeptide(L)'
;MAKLRPLSRRKGTRASAAQKTTHSAGVCGGGRGASRFDLAEKEEKLVNSYERLLDRAKAAHGSAEVFGVTSERRHVEFEANRPKNIGQSQSSGIALRVINPNGRIGFSSTNDADKIDDLVDRVGALAEYGAEAAFEFPNATDYSAVDSFDHSVADLSDDEMLDFGRTAVDAILSEYPEALCSVDVNKSSGEQRLINSSGVDASQRQTNSGFFMGVELIRGTDMLSIWDGIVTAKPINQQDVNNIVAKLLRRLNDSQNIVESPSGKDLPVVFSPSGFTGTFLPPLLSGFNGKNVATGSSPLIDKWGEKMLDERISICDNPLHPMTPQAHGVDDEGVPSRRLDLVRNGTIGGPFHDLQTAGETGTTSTGCGLRGVATTPSPSTSYVMMAGGETPNSEIFDGVKQGVLVEQLLGAGQGNELGGDFRANLSLGFLIENGEIVGRVKNTMISGNVYEALNNVELIGSDPEPVFGTRVVPWVRTRGVEVATAS
;
A
#
# COMPACT_ATOMS: atom_id res chain seq x y z
N MET A 1 -23.73 -41.31 -73.05
CA MET A 1 -22.26 -41.11 -73.11
C MET A 1 -21.84 -40.33 -71.87
N ALA A 2 -20.79 -40.61 -71.12
CA ALA A 2 -19.98 -41.78 -70.82
C ALA A 2 -19.22 -41.41 -69.53
N LYS A 3 -18.91 -42.40 -68.70
CA LYS A 3 -18.02 -42.28 -67.52
C LYS A 3 -16.66 -41.68 -67.91
N LEU A 4 -15.99 -40.98 -66.96
CA LEU A 4 -14.58 -41.25 -66.57
C LEU A 4 -14.12 -40.36 -65.38
N ARG A 5 -13.57 -41.04 -64.36
CA ARG A 5 -12.69 -40.57 -63.26
C ARG A 5 -11.23 -40.38 -63.79
N PRO A 6 -10.19 -40.15 -62.96
CA PRO A 6 -9.92 -39.13 -61.91
C PRO A 6 -8.48 -38.54 -62.04
N LEU A 7 -8.06 -37.66 -61.12
CA LEU A 7 -6.69 -37.42 -60.57
C LEU A 7 -6.79 -36.15 -59.68
N SER A 8 -6.15 -35.96 -58.53
CA SER A 8 -5.30 -36.77 -57.66
C SER A 8 -5.32 -36.12 -56.26
N ARG A 9 -4.76 -36.84 -55.28
CA ARG A 9 -4.77 -36.62 -53.83
C ARG A 9 -4.27 -35.24 -53.35
N ARG A 10 -4.88 -34.72 -52.28
CA ARG A 10 -4.15 -34.31 -51.06
C ARG A 10 -5.07 -34.33 -49.84
N LYS A 11 -4.64 -35.09 -48.83
CA LYS A 11 -5.26 -35.23 -47.50
C LYS A 11 -5.06 -33.92 -46.71
N GLY A 12 -6.06 -33.53 -45.94
CA GLY A 12 -5.98 -32.44 -44.97
C GLY A 12 -7.17 -32.48 -44.02
N THR A 13 -7.08 -33.34 -43.00
CA THR A 13 -7.99 -33.41 -41.86
C THR A 13 -7.92 -32.12 -41.05
N ARG A 14 -9.07 -31.46 -40.86
CA ARG A 14 -9.28 -30.40 -39.87
C ARG A 14 -9.37 -31.04 -38.48
N ALA A 15 -8.47 -30.66 -37.58
CA ALA A 15 -8.61 -30.84 -36.14
C ALA A 15 -8.30 -29.50 -35.47
N SER A 16 -9.25 -29.09 -34.63
CA SER A 16 -9.26 -27.89 -33.78
C SER A 16 -8.03 -27.90 -32.85
N ALA A 17 -7.19 -26.87 -32.93
CA ALA A 17 -6.04 -26.68 -32.06
C ALA A 17 -6.32 -25.55 -31.07
N ALA A 18 -6.28 -25.91 -29.79
CA ALA A 18 -6.18 -25.02 -28.66
C ALA A 18 -4.97 -24.09 -28.82
N GLN A 19 -5.19 -22.77 -28.68
CA GLN A 19 -4.11 -21.80 -28.59
C GLN A 19 -3.43 -21.94 -27.22
N LYS A 20 -2.25 -22.58 -27.24
CA LYS A 20 -1.22 -22.40 -26.23
C LYS A 20 -0.65 -20.99 -26.38
N THR A 21 -0.83 -20.13 -25.40
CA THR A 21 -0.04 -18.91 -25.23
C THR A 21 1.35 -19.30 -24.74
N THR A 22 2.30 -19.36 -25.66
CA THR A 22 3.73 -19.45 -25.36
C THR A 22 4.21 -18.09 -24.84
N HIS A 23 4.64 -18.03 -23.58
CA HIS A 23 5.49 -16.93 -23.10
C HIS A 23 6.79 -16.94 -23.90
N SER A 24 7.01 -15.90 -24.69
CA SER A 24 8.30 -15.64 -25.31
C SER A 24 9.29 -15.24 -24.22
N ALA A 25 10.24 -16.12 -23.94
CA ALA A 25 11.48 -15.79 -23.27
C ALA A 25 12.20 -14.69 -24.08
N GLY A 26 12.13 -13.46 -23.60
CA GLY A 26 12.98 -12.37 -24.03
C GLY A 26 14.36 -12.57 -23.41
N VAL A 27 15.35 -12.73 -24.28
CA VAL A 27 16.77 -12.93 -23.97
C VAL A 27 17.27 -11.83 -23.02
N CYS A 28 17.66 -12.21 -21.79
CA CYS A 28 18.46 -11.38 -20.91
C CYS A 28 19.80 -11.08 -21.59
N GLY A 29 19.96 -9.85 -22.07
CA GLY A 29 21.29 -9.29 -22.33
C GLY A 29 22.01 -9.13 -20.99
N GLY A 30 23.09 -9.87 -20.79
CA GLY A 30 23.96 -9.75 -19.62
C GLY A 30 24.56 -8.35 -19.54
N GLY A 31 23.94 -7.48 -18.76
CA GLY A 31 24.53 -6.23 -18.31
C GLY A 31 25.62 -6.56 -17.29
N ARG A 32 26.86 -6.17 -17.59
CA ARG A 32 27.95 -6.19 -16.61
C ARG A 32 27.52 -5.33 -15.43
N GLY A 33 27.53 -5.89 -14.23
CA GLY A 33 27.27 -5.13 -13.00
C GLY A 33 28.22 -3.94 -12.92
N ALA A 34 27.68 -2.74 -12.75
CA ALA A 34 28.47 -1.54 -12.46
C ALA A 34 29.25 -1.78 -11.15
N SER A 35 30.52 -1.37 -11.12
CA SER A 35 31.31 -1.53 -9.90
C SER A 35 30.77 -0.62 -8.79
N ARG A 36 31.03 -0.94 -7.51
CA ARG A 36 30.68 -0.05 -6.38
C ARG A 36 31.26 1.36 -6.53
N PHE A 37 32.39 1.52 -7.23
CA PHE A 37 32.99 2.81 -7.53
C PHE A 37 32.20 3.58 -8.60
N ASP A 38 31.74 2.93 -9.68
CA ASP A 38 30.92 3.58 -10.73
C ASP A 38 29.57 4.08 -10.22
N LEU A 39 29.03 3.42 -9.18
CA LEU A 39 27.74 3.75 -8.57
C LEU A 39 27.86 4.94 -7.61
N ALA A 40 28.90 4.97 -6.78
CA ALA A 40 29.20 6.10 -5.90
C ALA A 40 29.46 7.39 -6.70
N GLU A 41 30.19 7.29 -7.83
CA GLU A 41 30.45 8.44 -8.70
C GLU A 41 29.16 8.95 -9.39
N LYS A 42 28.22 8.06 -9.71
CA LYS A 42 26.89 8.43 -10.23
C LYS A 42 26.03 9.11 -9.18
N GLU A 43 26.02 8.60 -7.95
CA GLU A 43 25.32 9.23 -6.83
C GLU A 43 25.88 10.62 -6.53
N GLU A 44 27.19 10.78 -6.48
CA GLU A 44 27.85 12.06 -6.26
C GLU A 44 27.55 13.06 -7.39
N LYS A 45 27.52 12.62 -8.66
CA LYS A 45 27.07 13.46 -9.79
C LYS A 45 25.60 13.86 -9.67
N LEU A 46 24.73 12.96 -9.23
CA LEU A 46 23.31 13.22 -9.01
C LEU A 46 23.09 14.25 -7.89
N VAL A 47 23.75 14.09 -6.74
CA VAL A 47 23.67 15.03 -5.62
C VAL A 47 24.16 16.43 -6.03
N ASN A 48 25.28 16.50 -6.75
CA ASN A 48 25.84 17.77 -7.24
C ASN A 48 25.04 18.41 -8.40
N SER A 49 23.97 17.77 -8.88
CA SER A 49 23.16 18.26 -9.99
C SER A 49 21.93 19.08 -9.57
N TYR A 50 21.52 19.02 -8.30
CA TYR A 50 20.26 19.61 -7.85
C TYR A 50 20.22 21.12 -8.06
N GLU A 51 21.19 21.84 -7.50
CA GLU A 51 21.26 23.30 -7.54
C GLU A 51 21.41 23.78 -8.99
N ARG A 52 22.29 23.12 -9.77
CA ARG A 52 22.48 23.40 -11.20
C ARG A 52 21.20 23.21 -12.01
N LEU A 53 20.46 22.14 -11.76
CA LEU A 53 19.22 21.82 -12.44
C LEU A 53 18.13 22.83 -12.07
N LEU A 54 18.02 23.18 -10.78
CA LEU A 54 17.07 24.16 -10.28
C LEU A 54 17.33 25.54 -10.89
N ASP A 55 18.58 26.01 -10.91
CA ASP A 55 18.95 27.32 -11.46
C ASP A 55 18.60 27.42 -12.95
N ARG A 56 18.93 26.37 -13.73
CA ARG A 56 18.60 26.30 -15.16
C ARG A 56 17.09 26.28 -15.39
N ALA A 57 16.36 25.47 -14.63
CA ALA A 57 14.91 25.36 -14.76
C ALA A 57 14.20 26.66 -14.35
N LYS A 58 14.65 27.32 -13.28
CA LYS A 58 14.17 28.63 -12.84
C LYS A 58 14.40 29.70 -13.90
N ALA A 59 15.59 29.74 -14.50
CA ALA A 59 15.90 30.68 -15.58
C ALA A 59 15.06 30.44 -16.85
N ALA A 60 14.75 29.19 -17.18
CA ALA A 60 14.00 28.84 -18.38
C ALA A 60 12.48 28.96 -18.22
N HIS A 61 11.95 28.58 -17.05
CA HIS A 61 10.51 28.34 -16.85
C HIS A 61 9.88 29.22 -15.76
N GLY A 62 10.68 29.98 -15.00
CA GLY A 62 10.20 30.88 -13.95
C GLY A 62 10.26 30.27 -12.56
N SER A 63 9.57 29.15 -12.33
CA SER A 63 9.60 28.45 -11.03
C SER A 63 9.75 26.94 -11.20
N ALA A 64 10.44 26.31 -10.25
CA ALA A 64 10.87 24.92 -10.37
C ALA A 64 11.08 24.25 -9.01
N GLU A 65 11.01 22.92 -9.04
CA GLU A 65 11.27 22.01 -7.94
C GLU A 65 12.05 20.81 -8.46
N VAL A 66 13.10 20.44 -7.74
CA VAL A 66 13.90 19.25 -8.00
C VAL A 66 13.72 18.29 -6.83
N PHE A 67 13.36 17.06 -7.13
CA PHE A 67 13.18 15.99 -6.16
C PHE A 67 13.99 14.79 -6.57
N GLY A 68 14.69 14.16 -5.64
CA GLY A 68 15.31 12.90 -5.94
C GLY A 68 15.35 11.97 -4.76
N VAL A 69 15.55 10.71 -5.13
CA VAL A 69 15.46 9.57 -4.23
C VAL A 69 16.63 8.66 -4.55
N THR A 70 17.35 8.25 -3.52
CA THR A 70 18.30 7.14 -3.56
C THR A 70 17.84 6.09 -2.56
N SER A 71 17.94 4.82 -2.92
CA SER A 71 17.65 3.74 -2.00
C SER A 71 18.41 2.47 -2.36
N GLU A 72 18.86 1.77 -1.34
CA GLU A 72 19.33 0.40 -1.41
C GLU A 72 18.32 -0.52 -0.72
N ARG A 73 18.02 -1.66 -1.33
CA ARG A 73 17.23 -2.73 -0.72
C ARG A 73 18.00 -4.03 -0.78
N ARG A 74 17.97 -4.78 0.31
CA ARG A 74 18.37 -6.18 0.38
C ARG A 74 17.20 -7.05 0.78
N HIS A 75 17.13 -8.25 0.24
CA HIS A 75 16.08 -9.21 0.57
C HIS A 75 16.59 -10.64 0.55
N VAL A 76 15.94 -11.46 1.36
CA VAL A 76 16.05 -12.92 1.39
C VAL A 76 14.66 -13.48 1.09
N GLU A 77 14.55 -14.25 0.02
CA GLU A 77 13.31 -14.86 -0.44
C GLU A 77 13.31 -16.38 -0.22
N PHE A 78 12.21 -16.89 0.28
CA PHE A 78 11.88 -18.32 0.32
C PHE A 78 10.71 -18.59 -0.62
N GLU A 79 10.79 -19.70 -1.35
CA GLU A 79 9.69 -20.20 -2.18
C GLU A 79 9.55 -21.70 -1.99
N ALA A 80 8.33 -22.17 -1.77
CA ALA A 80 8.03 -23.57 -1.55
C ALA A 80 8.95 -24.18 -0.47
N ASN A 81 8.97 -23.54 0.71
CA ASN A 81 9.67 -23.98 1.92
C ASN A 81 11.21 -23.87 1.91
N ARG A 82 11.83 -23.36 0.85
CA ARG A 82 13.30 -23.29 0.74
C ARG A 82 13.79 -21.89 0.38
N PRO A 83 15.00 -21.50 0.85
CA PRO A 83 15.66 -20.30 0.36
C PRO A 83 15.78 -20.36 -1.17
N LYS A 84 15.37 -19.29 -1.83
CA LYS A 84 15.36 -19.15 -3.29
C LYS A 84 16.38 -18.13 -3.75
N ASN A 85 16.41 -16.97 -3.12
CA ASN A 85 17.21 -15.84 -3.60
C ASN A 85 17.68 -14.96 -2.43
N ILE A 86 18.89 -14.44 -2.55
CA ILE A 86 19.36 -13.31 -1.74
C ILE A 86 19.75 -12.25 -2.75
N GLY A 87 19.06 -11.12 -2.71
CA GLY A 87 19.19 -10.09 -3.71
C GLY A 87 19.47 -8.73 -3.09
N GLN A 88 20.17 -7.91 -3.87
CA GLN A 88 20.38 -6.50 -3.59
C GLN A 88 19.93 -5.70 -4.81
N SER A 89 19.17 -4.64 -4.58
CA SER A 89 18.85 -3.63 -5.59
C SER A 89 19.23 -2.26 -5.08
N GLN A 90 19.65 -1.40 -6.00
CA GLN A 90 19.88 0.01 -5.75
C GLN A 90 19.10 0.79 -6.80
N SER A 91 18.42 1.84 -6.37
CA SER A 91 17.69 2.75 -7.24
C SER A 91 18.04 4.18 -6.89
N SER A 92 18.31 4.97 -7.92
CA SER A 92 18.45 6.41 -7.81
C SER A 92 17.63 7.06 -8.92
N GLY A 93 17.05 8.21 -8.64
CA GLY A 93 16.40 9.02 -9.64
C GLY A 93 16.27 10.46 -9.21
N ILE A 94 16.04 11.32 -10.20
CA ILE A 94 15.78 12.74 -10.04
C ILE A 94 14.60 13.13 -10.93
N ALA A 95 13.78 14.03 -10.41
CA ALA A 95 12.59 14.57 -11.02
C ALA A 95 12.66 16.09 -11.01
N LEU A 96 12.18 16.69 -12.10
CA LEU A 96 12.03 18.12 -12.26
C LEU A 96 10.55 18.43 -12.51
N ARG A 97 10.00 19.29 -11.65
CA ARG A 97 8.67 19.87 -11.82
C ARG A 97 8.82 21.38 -12.02
N VAL A 98 8.10 21.95 -12.97
CA VAL A 98 8.11 23.41 -13.24
C VAL A 98 6.68 23.93 -13.35
N ILE A 99 6.50 25.20 -13.02
CA ILE A 99 5.33 25.98 -13.44
C ILE A 99 5.84 27.00 -14.44
N ASN A 100 5.45 26.85 -15.70
CA ASN A 100 5.91 27.72 -16.78
C ASN A 100 5.28 29.13 -16.68
N PRO A 101 5.74 30.12 -17.48
CA PRO A 101 5.20 31.48 -17.43
C PRO A 101 3.72 31.61 -17.79
N ASN A 102 3.13 30.58 -18.41
CA ASN A 102 1.70 30.51 -18.72
C ASN A 102 0.90 29.84 -17.59
N GLY A 103 1.52 29.57 -16.43
CA GLY A 103 0.87 28.95 -15.28
C GLY A 103 0.58 27.46 -15.45
N ARG A 104 1.31 26.73 -16.31
CA ARG A 104 1.09 25.30 -16.53
C ARG A 104 2.21 24.42 -15.96
N ILE A 105 1.82 23.26 -15.46
CA ILE A 105 2.72 22.32 -14.80
C ILE A 105 3.44 21.44 -15.82
N GLY A 106 4.77 21.43 -15.79
CA GLY A 106 5.59 20.43 -16.47
C GLY A 106 6.21 19.46 -15.47
N PHE A 107 6.30 18.18 -15.83
CA PHE A 107 6.98 17.16 -15.03
C PHE A 107 7.84 16.24 -15.91
N SER A 108 9.06 15.95 -15.48
CA SER A 108 9.92 14.95 -16.09
C SER A 108 10.85 14.32 -15.05
N SER A 109 11.25 13.07 -15.26
CA SER A 109 12.14 12.34 -14.36
C SER A 109 13.14 11.48 -15.11
N THR A 110 14.27 11.18 -14.50
CA THR A 110 15.29 10.27 -15.03
C THR A 110 16.00 9.52 -13.90
N ASN A 111 16.44 8.30 -14.18
CA ASN A 111 17.41 7.55 -13.38
C ASN A 111 18.79 7.48 -14.05
N ASP A 112 18.93 8.16 -15.19
CA ASP A 112 20.14 8.22 -15.98
C ASP A 112 20.85 9.56 -15.74
N ALA A 113 22.00 9.50 -15.06
CA ALA A 113 22.80 10.68 -14.68
C ALA A 113 23.26 11.49 -15.90
N ASP A 114 23.45 10.84 -17.05
CA ASP A 114 23.90 11.50 -18.28
C ASP A 114 22.77 12.28 -18.97
N LYS A 115 21.51 12.05 -18.58
CA LYS A 115 20.31 12.70 -19.15
C LYS A 115 19.69 13.75 -18.22
N ILE A 116 20.31 14.07 -17.09
CA ILE A 116 19.79 15.06 -16.14
C ILE A 116 19.65 16.42 -16.81
N ASP A 117 20.64 16.81 -17.61
CA ASP A 117 20.64 18.12 -18.26
C ASP A 117 19.56 18.27 -19.34
N ASP A 118 19.03 17.16 -19.86
CA ASP A 118 17.92 17.12 -20.82
C ASP A 118 16.56 17.40 -20.15
N LEU A 119 16.46 17.26 -18.82
CA LEU A 119 15.19 17.41 -18.10
C LEU A 119 14.59 18.80 -18.29
N VAL A 120 15.43 19.84 -18.34
CA VAL A 120 14.98 21.24 -18.48
C VAL A 120 14.27 21.46 -19.82
N ASP A 121 14.80 20.89 -20.90
CA ASP A 121 14.21 21.04 -22.23
C ASP A 121 12.95 20.19 -22.36
N ARG A 122 12.98 18.94 -21.86
CA ARG A 122 11.83 18.03 -21.88
C ARG A 122 10.66 18.57 -21.07
N VAL A 123 10.92 19.06 -19.85
CA VAL A 123 9.86 19.56 -18.96
C VAL A 123 9.18 20.78 -19.55
N GLY A 124 9.91 21.64 -20.27
CA GLY A 124 9.36 22.80 -20.97
C GLY A 124 8.35 22.42 -22.05
N ALA A 125 8.71 21.47 -22.91
CA ALA A 125 7.82 20.97 -23.96
C ALA A 125 6.57 20.30 -23.39
N LEU A 126 6.70 19.60 -22.25
CA LEU A 126 5.56 18.96 -21.58
C LEU A 126 4.65 19.97 -20.87
N ALA A 127 5.20 21.04 -20.29
CA ALA A 127 4.45 22.07 -19.58
C ALA A 127 3.40 22.75 -20.47
N GLU A 128 3.63 22.87 -21.78
CA GLU A 128 2.65 23.42 -22.72
C GLU A 128 1.32 22.66 -22.73
N TYR A 129 1.32 21.38 -22.37
CA TYR A 129 0.16 20.49 -22.36
C TYR A 129 -0.28 20.09 -20.95
N GLY A 130 0.43 20.55 -19.92
CA GLY A 130 0.17 20.21 -18.53
C GLY A 130 -1.10 20.84 -17.95
N ALA A 131 -1.48 20.42 -16.75
CA ALA A 131 -2.57 21.07 -16.02
C ALA A 131 -2.22 22.53 -15.68
N GLU A 132 -3.23 23.37 -15.54
CA GLU A 132 -3.07 24.71 -14.96
C GLU A 132 -2.68 24.56 -13.47
N ALA A 133 -1.62 25.24 -13.06
CA ALA A 133 -1.15 25.22 -11.70
C ALA A 133 -2.10 26.03 -10.82
N ALA A 134 -2.65 25.39 -9.81
CA ALA A 134 -3.47 26.05 -8.80
C ALA A 134 -2.66 26.47 -7.55
N PHE A 135 -1.33 26.34 -7.61
CA PHE A 135 -0.43 26.58 -6.50
C PHE A 135 0.85 27.29 -6.94
N GLU A 136 1.57 27.83 -5.96
CA GLU A 136 2.97 28.25 -6.09
C GLU A 136 3.84 27.34 -5.23
N PHE A 137 5.11 27.15 -5.60
CA PHE A 137 6.02 26.36 -4.77
C PHE A 137 6.21 27.00 -3.39
N PRO A 138 6.13 26.20 -2.30
CA PRO A 138 6.12 26.72 -0.94
C PRO A 138 7.45 27.38 -0.57
N ASN A 139 7.39 28.39 0.31
CA ASN A 139 8.56 29.00 0.90
C ASN A 139 9.18 28.08 1.97
N ALA A 140 10.49 28.25 2.21
CA ALA A 140 11.17 27.59 3.31
C ALA A 140 10.43 27.84 4.64
N THR A 141 10.09 26.76 5.33
CA THR A 141 9.40 26.78 6.62
C THR A 141 10.06 25.76 7.54
N ASP A 142 10.11 26.06 8.84
CA ASP A 142 10.59 25.11 9.83
C ASP A 142 9.68 23.87 9.86
N TYR A 143 10.29 22.69 9.93
CA TYR A 143 9.60 21.41 10.03
C TYR A 143 10.21 20.54 11.13
N SER A 144 9.41 19.60 11.64
CA SER A 144 9.88 18.69 12.69
C SER A 144 10.74 17.61 12.07
N ALA A 145 11.99 17.47 12.52
CA ALA A 145 12.80 16.32 12.15
C ALA A 145 12.19 15.04 12.73
N VAL A 146 12.19 13.97 11.92
CA VAL A 146 11.74 12.64 12.34
C VAL A 146 12.93 11.69 12.35
N ASP A 147 13.08 10.93 13.43
CA ASP A 147 14.12 9.92 13.57
C ASP A 147 13.74 8.64 12.80
N SER A 148 13.86 8.71 11.47
CA SER A 148 13.52 7.64 10.54
C SER A 148 14.69 6.77 10.11
N PHE A 149 15.92 7.06 10.56
CA PHE A 149 17.13 6.33 10.18
C PHE A 149 17.71 5.58 11.39
N ASP A 150 17.67 4.26 11.34
CA ASP A 150 18.18 3.39 12.39
C ASP A 150 19.34 2.52 11.85
N HIS A 151 20.53 2.74 12.38
CA HIS A 151 21.72 1.98 11.97
C HIS A 151 21.56 0.47 12.19
N SER A 152 20.80 0.04 13.21
CA SER A 152 20.59 -1.38 13.49
C SER A 152 19.81 -2.09 12.38
N VAL A 153 18.96 -1.38 11.63
CA VAL A 153 18.30 -1.93 10.43
C VAL A 153 19.33 -2.20 9.34
N ALA A 154 20.29 -1.30 9.15
CA ALA A 154 21.35 -1.46 8.16
C ALA A 154 22.29 -2.63 8.52
N ASP A 155 22.45 -2.92 9.80
CA ASP A 155 23.33 -3.96 10.33
C ASP A 155 22.76 -5.38 10.25
N LEU A 156 21.44 -5.55 10.09
CA LEU A 156 20.79 -6.87 9.94
C LEU A 156 21.47 -7.72 8.87
N SER A 157 22.16 -8.79 9.25
CA SER A 157 22.93 -9.61 8.30
C SER A 157 22.04 -10.51 7.43
N ASP A 158 22.57 -10.93 6.29
CA ASP A 158 21.88 -11.89 5.41
C ASP A 158 21.64 -13.23 6.14
N ASP A 159 22.54 -13.63 7.06
CA ASP A 159 22.40 -14.83 7.89
C ASP A 159 21.25 -14.70 8.91
N GLU A 160 21.14 -13.57 9.61
CA GLU A 160 20.01 -13.31 10.51
C GLU A 160 18.67 -13.30 9.75
N MET A 161 18.63 -12.68 8.57
CA MET A 161 17.45 -12.66 7.72
C MET A 161 17.07 -14.06 7.21
N LEU A 162 18.06 -14.88 6.85
CA LEU A 162 17.84 -16.29 6.51
C LEU A 162 17.30 -17.10 7.69
N ASP A 163 17.82 -16.87 8.89
CA ASP A 163 17.41 -17.60 10.09
C ASP A 163 15.98 -17.23 10.52
N PHE A 164 15.56 -15.97 10.36
CA PHE A 164 14.15 -15.57 10.51
C PHE A 164 13.24 -16.35 9.56
N GLY A 165 13.60 -16.43 8.29
CA GLY A 165 12.82 -17.18 7.30
C GLY A 165 12.77 -18.68 7.58
N ARG A 166 13.91 -19.30 7.93
CA ARG A 166 13.98 -20.73 8.31
C ARG A 166 13.12 -21.04 9.52
N THR A 167 13.28 -20.26 10.58
CA THR A 167 12.53 -20.46 11.84
C THR A 167 11.03 -20.37 11.61
N ALA A 168 10.59 -19.41 10.79
CA ALA A 168 9.17 -19.27 10.45
C ALA A 168 8.63 -20.44 9.63
N VAL A 169 9.37 -20.87 8.59
CA VAL A 169 8.99 -22.02 7.77
C VAL A 169 8.94 -23.30 8.61
N ASP A 170 9.96 -23.56 9.44
CA ASP A 170 10.03 -24.74 10.30
C ASP A 170 8.87 -24.79 11.30
N ALA A 171 8.51 -23.63 11.87
CA ALA A 171 7.36 -23.53 12.78
C ALA A 171 6.05 -23.92 12.08
N ILE A 172 5.77 -23.39 10.88
CA ILE A 172 4.57 -23.78 10.12
C ILE A 172 4.59 -25.27 9.75
N LEU A 173 5.72 -25.78 9.23
CA LEU A 173 5.83 -27.16 8.77
C LEU A 173 5.79 -28.18 9.91
N SER A 174 6.11 -27.78 11.15
CA SER A 174 6.00 -28.65 12.31
C SER A 174 4.55 -29.06 12.64
N GLU A 175 3.59 -28.18 12.32
CA GLU A 175 2.14 -28.44 12.50
C GLU A 175 1.45 -28.82 11.18
N TYR A 176 1.92 -28.26 10.05
CA TYR A 176 1.37 -28.45 8.71
C TYR A 176 2.44 -28.89 7.70
N PRO A 177 2.88 -30.16 7.72
CA PRO A 177 3.96 -30.65 6.87
C PRO A 177 3.68 -30.56 5.36
N GLU A 178 2.41 -30.48 4.96
CA GLU A 178 1.98 -30.33 3.58
C GLU A 178 1.93 -28.88 3.07
N ALA A 179 2.17 -27.90 3.94
CA ALA A 179 2.10 -26.49 3.59
C ALA A 179 3.24 -26.07 2.64
N LEU A 180 2.94 -25.10 1.77
CA LEU A 180 3.93 -24.41 0.96
C LEU A 180 4.06 -22.97 1.47
N CYS A 181 5.22 -22.66 2.03
CA CYS A 181 5.54 -21.36 2.59
C CYS A 181 6.35 -20.53 1.60
N SER A 182 6.01 -19.25 1.52
CA SER A 182 6.83 -18.19 0.92
C SER A 182 7.17 -17.17 2.00
N VAL A 183 8.40 -16.67 1.99
CA VAL A 183 8.87 -15.65 2.93
C VAL A 183 9.65 -14.59 2.18
N ASP A 184 9.40 -13.32 2.45
CA ASP A 184 10.27 -12.19 2.09
C ASP A 184 10.73 -11.50 3.36
N VAL A 185 12.03 -11.56 3.64
CA VAL A 185 12.67 -10.76 4.67
C VAL A 185 13.47 -9.70 3.95
N ASN A 186 13.22 -8.42 4.24
CA ASN A 186 13.89 -7.33 3.55
C ASN A 186 14.35 -6.23 4.50
N LYS A 187 15.40 -5.53 4.07
CA LYS A 187 15.85 -4.26 4.66
C LYS A 187 16.12 -3.26 3.55
N SER A 188 15.95 -1.99 3.85
CA SER A 188 16.29 -0.91 2.93
C SER A 188 16.79 0.30 3.68
N SER A 189 17.61 1.09 3.01
CA SER A 189 18.02 2.42 3.42
C SER A 189 17.88 3.35 2.23
N GLY A 190 17.58 4.62 2.48
CA GLY A 190 17.46 5.59 1.42
C GLY A 190 17.51 7.02 1.91
N GLU A 191 17.64 7.92 0.95
CA GLU A 191 17.61 9.35 1.14
C GLU A 191 16.68 9.97 0.10
N GLN A 192 15.93 10.97 0.53
CA GLN A 192 15.13 11.82 -0.32
C GLN A 192 15.61 13.25 -0.11
N ARG A 193 15.71 14.03 -1.19
CA ARG A 193 15.97 15.47 -1.12
C ARG A 193 15.05 16.20 -2.07
N LEU A 194 14.55 17.34 -1.61
CA LEU A 194 13.70 18.26 -2.34
C LEU A 194 14.31 19.66 -2.24
N ILE A 195 14.53 20.31 -3.37
CA ILE A 195 14.82 21.75 -3.41
C ILE A 195 13.85 22.48 -4.34
N ASN A 196 13.47 23.72 -4.03
CA ASN A 196 12.60 24.51 -4.91
C ASN A 196 13.06 25.96 -5.09
N SER A 197 12.48 26.63 -6.08
CA SER A 197 12.84 28.01 -6.47
C SER A 197 12.47 29.08 -5.44
N SER A 198 11.65 28.71 -4.44
CA SER A 198 11.17 29.54 -3.32
C SER A 198 11.99 29.33 -2.03
N GLY A 199 13.07 28.54 -2.10
CA GLY A 199 14.06 28.41 -1.03
C GLY A 199 13.90 27.18 -0.12
N VAL A 200 12.96 26.28 -0.39
CA VAL A 200 12.92 24.98 0.32
C VAL A 200 14.16 24.18 -0.05
N ASP A 201 14.83 23.62 0.96
CA ASP A 201 15.83 22.57 0.85
C ASP A 201 15.61 21.61 2.02
N ALA A 202 14.98 20.48 1.70
CA ALA A 202 14.61 19.46 2.66
C ALA A 202 15.26 18.14 2.28
N SER A 203 15.87 17.48 3.25
CA SER A 203 16.38 16.13 3.08
C SER A 203 15.93 15.23 4.22
N GLN A 204 15.74 13.95 3.89
CA GLN A 204 15.38 12.94 4.85
C GLN A 204 16.06 11.61 4.51
N ARG A 205 16.62 10.99 5.54
CA ARG A 205 17.16 9.64 5.46
C ARG A 205 16.25 8.69 6.20
N GLN A 206 16.06 7.50 5.65
CA GLN A 206 15.22 6.48 6.26
C GLN A 206 15.81 5.08 6.12
N THR A 207 15.48 4.23 7.08
CA THR A 207 15.71 2.79 7.02
C THR A 207 14.41 2.05 7.29
N ASN A 208 14.18 0.97 6.56
CA ASN A 208 13.01 0.11 6.78
C ASN A 208 13.45 -1.34 6.83
N SER A 209 12.83 -2.13 7.70
CA SER A 209 12.91 -3.59 7.63
C SER A 209 11.51 -4.20 7.60
N GLY A 210 11.40 -5.38 7.01
CA GLY A 210 10.12 -6.06 6.88
C GLY A 210 10.25 -7.57 6.81
N PHE A 211 9.20 -8.23 7.27
CA PHE A 211 9.03 -9.66 7.20
C PHE A 211 7.62 -9.95 6.70
N PHE A 212 7.50 -10.72 5.63
CA PHE A 212 6.23 -11.17 5.07
C PHE A 212 6.27 -12.68 4.90
N MET A 213 5.20 -13.35 5.28
CA MET A 213 5.05 -14.78 5.10
C MET A 213 3.69 -15.11 4.49
N GLY A 214 3.72 -15.91 3.42
CA GLY A 214 2.56 -16.56 2.83
C GLY A 214 2.59 -18.06 3.12
N VAL A 215 1.42 -18.65 3.33
CA VAL A 215 1.23 -20.10 3.50
C VAL A 215 0.11 -20.56 2.59
N GLU A 216 0.40 -21.56 1.76
CA GLU A 216 -0.56 -22.23 0.90
C GLU A 216 -0.81 -23.66 1.37
N LEU A 217 -2.09 -24.04 1.45
CA LEU A 217 -2.54 -25.42 1.64
C LEU A 217 -3.43 -25.84 0.47
N ILE A 218 -3.04 -26.92 -0.21
CA ILE A 218 -3.76 -27.47 -1.37
C ILE A 218 -4.31 -28.85 -1.00
N ARG A 219 -5.64 -28.96 -0.87
CA ARG A 219 -6.34 -30.20 -0.52
C ARG A 219 -7.42 -30.50 -1.57
N GLY A 220 -7.05 -31.31 -2.56
CA GLY A 220 -7.94 -31.61 -3.69
C GLY A 220 -8.20 -30.37 -4.55
N THR A 221 -9.44 -29.88 -4.55
CA THR A 221 -9.84 -28.62 -5.23
C THR A 221 -9.90 -27.42 -4.29
N ASP A 222 -9.66 -27.61 -2.99
CA ASP A 222 -9.53 -26.51 -2.05
C ASP A 222 -8.11 -25.96 -2.05
N MET A 223 -8.00 -24.65 -2.23
CA MET A 223 -6.75 -23.90 -2.15
C MET A 223 -6.95 -22.80 -1.11
N LEU A 224 -6.24 -22.93 0.00
CA LEU A 224 -6.13 -21.89 1.02
C LEU A 224 -4.81 -21.16 0.78
N SER A 225 -4.87 -19.84 0.66
CA SER A 225 -3.71 -18.97 0.69
C SER A 225 -3.94 -17.93 1.79
N ILE A 226 -3.06 -17.93 2.77
CA ILE A 226 -3.05 -16.95 3.86
C ILE A 226 -1.71 -16.25 3.88
N TRP A 227 -1.68 -15.04 4.39
CA TRP A 227 -0.45 -14.26 4.47
C TRP A 227 -0.55 -13.21 5.57
N ASP A 228 0.59 -12.81 6.08
CA ASP A 228 0.69 -11.70 7.02
C ASP A 228 2.11 -11.12 6.95
N GLY A 229 2.29 -9.94 7.50
CA GLY A 229 3.59 -9.30 7.49
C GLY A 229 3.65 -7.98 8.25
N ILE A 230 4.88 -7.55 8.46
CA ILE A 230 5.21 -6.30 9.12
C ILE A 230 6.25 -5.55 8.29
N VAL A 231 6.13 -4.23 8.30
CA VAL A 231 7.18 -3.30 7.87
C VAL A 231 7.32 -2.27 8.97
N THR A 232 8.54 -1.87 9.28
CA THR A 232 8.82 -0.92 10.36
C THR A 232 10.09 -0.14 10.03
N ALA A 233 10.17 1.09 10.54
CA ALA A 233 11.40 1.88 10.48
C ALA A 233 12.49 1.38 11.45
N LYS A 234 12.15 0.40 12.30
CA LYS A 234 13.03 -0.24 13.30
C LYS A 234 13.46 -1.64 12.85
N PRO A 235 14.50 -2.25 13.44
CA PRO A 235 14.89 -3.61 13.08
C PRO A 235 13.81 -4.62 13.48
N ILE A 236 13.38 -5.46 12.52
CA ILE A 236 12.62 -6.67 12.83
C ILE A 236 13.45 -7.59 13.72
N ASN A 237 12.78 -8.31 14.61
CA ASN A 237 13.40 -9.30 15.47
C ASN A 237 12.58 -10.60 15.52
N GLN A 238 13.11 -11.59 16.24
CA GLN A 238 12.47 -12.91 16.33
C GLN A 238 11.06 -12.86 16.95
N GLN A 239 10.77 -11.92 17.85
CA GLN A 239 9.43 -11.79 18.42
C GLN A 239 8.41 -11.33 17.37
N ASP A 240 8.80 -10.42 16.46
CA ASP A 240 7.94 -9.99 15.35
C ASP A 240 7.59 -11.17 14.44
N VAL A 241 8.60 -11.98 14.10
CA VAL A 241 8.44 -13.21 13.32
C VAL A 241 7.50 -14.19 14.04
N ASN A 242 7.72 -14.43 15.33
CA ASN A 242 6.89 -15.33 16.14
C ASN A 242 5.43 -14.86 16.19
N ASN A 243 5.19 -13.56 16.31
CA ASN A 243 3.84 -12.99 16.33
C ASN A 243 3.12 -13.23 14.99
N ILE A 244 3.82 -13.07 13.87
CA ILE A 244 3.29 -13.33 12.52
C ILE A 244 2.98 -14.81 12.33
N VAL A 245 3.91 -15.70 12.69
CA VAL A 245 3.72 -17.15 12.64
C VAL A 245 2.53 -17.58 13.49
N ALA A 246 2.38 -17.05 14.71
CA ALA A 246 1.25 -17.35 15.58
C ALA A 246 -0.10 -16.96 14.97
N LYS A 247 -0.20 -15.78 14.31
CA LYS A 247 -1.42 -15.37 13.58
C LYS A 247 -1.72 -16.31 12.41
N LEU A 248 -0.70 -16.73 11.66
CA LEU A 248 -0.85 -17.66 10.55
C LEU A 248 -1.30 -19.04 11.04
N LEU A 249 -0.67 -19.59 12.08
CA LEU A 249 -1.08 -20.86 12.69
C LEU A 249 -2.52 -20.82 13.20
N ARG A 250 -2.93 -19.74 13.88
CA ARG A 250 -4.34 -19.53 14.27
C ARG A 250 -5.27 -19.65 13.07
N ARG A 251 -5.00 -18.89 12.00
CA ARG A 251 -5.82 -18.91 10.77
C ARG A 251 -5.83 -20.27 10.08
N LEU A 252 -4.73 -21.02 10.11
CA LEU A 252 -4.66 -22.40 9.60
C LEU A 252 -5.54 -23.34 10.43
N ASN A 253 -5.46 -23.24 11.76
CA ASN A 253 -6.26 -24.03 12.69
C ASN A 253 -7.77 -23.75 12.52
N ASP A 254 -8.15 -22.49 12.42
CA ASP A 254 -9.54 -22.07 12.17
C ASP A 254 -10.05 -22.53 10.79
N SER A 255 -9.12 -22.77 9.85
CA SER A 255 -9.43 -23.20 8.48
C SER A 255 -9.53 -24.71 8.29
N GLN A 256 -9.37 -25.53 9.33
CA GLN A 256 -9.41 -26.99 9.18
C GLN A 256 -10.77 -27.51 8.75
N ASN A 257 -11.85 -26.83 9.15
CA ASN A 257 -13.21 -27.16 8.75
C ASN A 257 -13.72 -26.13 7.75
N ILE A 258 -14.33 -26.60 6.67
CA ILE A 258 -15.07 -25.75 5.73
C ILE A 258 -16.55 -25.85 6.10
N VAL A 259 -17.19 -24.70 6.26
CA VAL A 259 -18.60 -24.59 6.63
C VAL A 259 -19.37 -23.76 5.62
N GLU A 260 -20.69 -23.94 5.58
CA GLU A 260 -21.55 -23.15 4.72
C GLU A 260 -21.53 -21.68 5.14
N SER A 261 -21.52 -20.79 4.15
CA SER A 261 -21.57 -19.36 4.40
C SER A 261 -22.95 -18.97 4.92
N PRO A 262 -23.05 -18.18 6.01
CA PRO A 262 -24.32 -17.61 6.39
C PRO A 262 -24.72 -16.54 5.35
N SER A 263 -26.01 -16.23 5.26
CA SER A 263 -26.49 -15.19 4.36
C SER A 263 -27.49 -14.29 5.07
N GLY A 264 -27.34 -12.98 4.90
CA GLY A 264 -28.19 -12.00 5.55
C GLY A 264 -27.60 -10.60 5.55
N LYS A 265 -28.47 -9.60 5.66
CA LYS A 265 -28.10 -8.18 5.69
C LYS A 265 -27.79 -7.65 7.09
N ASP A 266 -28.12 -8.42 8.12
CA ASP A 266 -28.15 -7.95 9.51
C ASP A 266 -27.41 -8.91 10.46
N LEU A 267 -26.42 -9.63 9.91
CA LEU A 267 -25.52 -10.47 10.70
C LEU A 267 -24.45 -9.59 11.35
N PRO A 268 -24.05 -9.86 12.62
CA PRO A 268 -22.81 -9.32 13.15
C PRO A 268 -21.63 -9.73 12.26
N VAL A 269 -20.86 -8.76 11.83
CA VAL A 269 -19.61 -8.99 11.10
C VAL A 269 -18.46 -8.45 11.93
N VAL A 270 -17.51 -9.33 12.24
CA VAL A 270 -16.27 -9.00 12.94
C VAL A 270 -15.18 -8.83 11.91
N PHE A 271 -14.44 -7.74 11.98
CA PHE A 271 -13.28 -7.45 11.15
C PHE A 271 -12.03 -7.57 12.02
N SER A 272 -11.12 -8.43 11.61
CA SER A 272 -9.75 -8.38 12.14
C SER A 272 -9.06 -7.08 11.69
N PRO A 273 -7.92 -6.68 12.25
CA PRO A 273 -7.18 -5.51 11.79
C PRO A 273 -6.87 -5.52 10.29
N SER A 274 -6.52 -6.69 9.73
CA SER A 274 -6.32 -6.88 8.28
C SER A 274 -7.64 -6.76 7.51
N GLY A 275 -8.71 -7.35 8.02
CA GLY A 275 -10.06 -7.26 7.42
C GLY A 275 -10.59 -5.82 7.40
N PHE A 276 -10.43 -5.08 8.51
CA PHE A 276 -10.80 -3.67 8.63
C PHE A 276 -10.03 -2.82 7.61
N THR A 277 -8.71 -3.01 7.57
CA THR A 277 -7.81 -2.31 6.65
C THR A 277 -8.19 -2.55 5.19
N GLY A 278 -8.49 -3.79 4.82
CA GLY A 278 -8.90 -4.13 3.45
C GLY A 278 -10.31 -3.69 3.08
N THR A 279 -11.23 -3.61 4.05
CA THR A 279 -12.65 -3.34 3.80
C THR A 279 -12.99 -1.86 3.87
N PHE A 280 -12.61 -1.19 4.96
CA PHE A 280 -13.13 0.12 5.31
C PHE A 280 -12.19 1.27 4.95
N LEU A 281 -10.87 1.09 5.09
CA LEU A 281 -9.94 2.19 4.82
C LEU A 281 -9.96 2.66 3.35
N PRO A 282 -10.00 1.80 2.32
CA PRO A 282 -10.00 2.29 0.94
C PRO A 282 -11.17 3.24 0.61
N PRO A 283 -12.46 2.87 0.79
CA PRO A 283 -13.57 3.78 0.54
C PRO A 283 -13.58 5.00 1.46
N LEU A 284 -13.16 4.84 2.73
CA LEU A 284 -13.10 5.96 3.66
C LEU A 284 -12.05 7.00 3.24
N LEU A 285 -10.81 6.57 3.00
CA LEU A 285 -9.71 7.44 2.58
C LEU A 285 -9.96 8.06 1.20
N SER A 286 -10.66 7.35 0.32
CA SER A 286 -11.15 7.89 -0.96
C SER A 286 -12.07 9.10 -0.74
N GLY A 287 -12.95 9.07 0.27
CA GLY A 287 -13.79 10.20 0.62
C GLY A 287 -13.02 11.42 1.13
N PHE A 288 -11.94 11.21 1.89
CA PHE A 288 -11.08 12.29 2.40
C PHE A 288 -10.05 12.80 1.38
N ASN A 289 -9.85 12.11 0.26
CA ASN A 289 -8.80 12.45 -0.70
C ASN A 289 -9.12 13.76 -1.43
N GLY A 290 -8.22 14.75 -1.30
CA GLY A 290 -8.35 16.07 -1.89
C GLY A 290 -8.55 16.07 -3.41
N LYS A 291 -8.04 15.05 -4.12
CA LYS A 291 -8.28 14.89 -5.56
C LYS A 291 -9.75 14.62 -5.86
N ASN A 292 -10.38 13.75 -5.08
CA ASN A 292 -11.80 13.44 -5.23
C ASN A 292 -12.68 14.63 -4.82
N VAL A 293 -12.23 15.46 -3.88
CA VAL A 293 -12.90 16.73 -3.53
C VAL A 293 -12.82 17.71 -4.70
N ALA A 294 -11.62 17.91 -5.27
CA ALA A 294 -11.40 18.82 -6.40
C ALA A 294 -12.22 18.42 -7.64
N THR A 295 -12.38 17.11 -7.90
CA THR A 295 -13.20 16.61 -9.01
C THR A 295 -14.70 16.52 -8.69
N GLY A 296 -15.13 16.89 -7.49
CA GLY A 296 -16.54 16.84 -7.09
C GLY A 296 -17.09 15.42 -6.86
N SER A 297 -16.22 14.41 -6.73
CA SER A 297 -16.60 13.00 -6.62
C SER A 297 -16.54 12.45 -5.20
N SER A 298 -16.05 13.23 -4.23
CA SER A 298 -16.06 12.83 -2.82
C SER A 298 -17.49 12.84 -2.23
N PRO A 299 -17.88 11.82 -1.43
CA PRO A 299 -19.19 11.74 -0.81
C PRO A 299 -19.29 12.58 0.48
N LEU A 300 -18.18 13.20 0.88
CA LEU A 300 -18.01 14.02 2.08
C LEU A 300 -18.08 15.52 1.79
N ILE A 301 -18.22 15.91 0.52
CA ILE A 301 -18.53 17.30 0.15
C ILE A 301 -19.79 17.73 0.91
N ASP A 302 -19.71 18.90 1.53
CA ASP A 302 -20.73 19.49 2.41
C ASP A 302 -21.00 18.76 3.74
N LYS A 303 -20.22 17.73 4.09
CA LYS A 303 -20.37 16.97 5.36
C LYS A 303 -19.22 17.14 6.34
N TRP A 304 -18.30 18.05 6.05
CA TRP A 304 -17.17 18.35 6.93
C TRP A 304 -17.66 18.91 8.26
N GLY A 305 -17.24 18.30 9.37
CA GLY A 305 -17.70 18.65 10.72
C GLY A 305 -19.01 17.99 11.14
N GLU A 306 -19.63 17.16 10.28
CA GLU A 306 -20.83 16.40 10.65
C GLU A 306 -20.48 15.11 11.39
N LYS A 307 -21.32 14.72 12.37
CA LYS A 307 -21.24 13.41 13.02
C LYS A 307 -21.91 12.37 12.11
N MET A 308 -21.08 11.55 11.45
CA MET A 308 -21.54 10.53 10.52
C MET A 308 -21.23 9.10 10.98
N LEU A 309 -20.26 8.94 11.88
CA LEU A 309 -19.88 7.64 12.43
C LEU A 309 -20.20 7.58 13.93
N ASP A 310 -20.08 6.39 14.51
CA ASP A 310 -20.24 6.20 15.94
C ASP A 310 -19.20 7.02 16.72
N GLU A 311 -19.60 7.55 17.87
CA GLU A 311 -18.76 8.44 18.66
C GLU A 311 -17.50 7.81 19.24
N ARG A 312 -17.44 6.48 19.29
CA ARG A 312 -16.25 5.73 19.70
C ARG A 312 -15.20 5.67 18.58
N ILE A 313 -15.53 6.07 17.35
CA ILE A 313 -14.60 6.04 16.21
C ILE A 313 -13.78 7.33 16.18
N SER A 314 -12.46 7.19 16.28
CA SER A 314 -11.49 8.25 15.97
C SER A 314 -10.38 7.69 15.11
N ILE A 315 -10.14 8.33 13.96
CA ILE A 315 -9.17 7.91 12.94
C ILE A 315 -8.30 9.11 12.59
N CYS A 316 -6.98 8.94 12.60
CA CYS A 316 -6.04 9.99 12.21
C CYS A 316 -4.95 9.45 11.27
N ASP A 317 -4.38 10.33 10.46
CA ASP A 317 -3.10 10.10 9.76
C ASP A 317 -1.97 10.82 10.52
N ASN A 318 -0.86 10.14 10.81
CA ASN A 318 0.25 10.73 11.54
C ASN A 318 1.63 10.42 10.92
N PRO A 319 2.08 11.22 9.93
CA PRO A 319 3.39 11.07 9.29
C PRO A 319 4.57 11.32 10.24
N LEU A 320 4.35 11.90 11.43
CA LEU A 320 5.42 12.16 12.41
C LEU A 320 5.69 10.96 13.34
N HIS A 321 5.01 9.84 13.15
CA HIS A 321 5.15 8.68 14.03
C HIS A 321 6.43 7.88 13.72
N PRO A 322 7.37 7.71 14.67
CA PRO A 322 8.70 7.16 14.39
C PRO A 322 8.74 5.68 14.02
N MET A 323 7.64 4.94 14.24
CA MET A 323 7.56 3.52 13.87
C MET A 323 7.10 3.29 12.43
N THR A 324 6.49 4.28 11.77
CA THR A 324 5.99 4.07 10.41
C THR A 324 7.16 4.09 9.41
N PRO A 325 7.20 3.17 8.43
CA PRO A 325 8.21 3.19 7.38
C PRO A 325 8.08 4.38 6.42
N GLN A 326 7.03 5.19 6.58
CA GLN A 326 6.78 6.43 5.84
C GLN A 326 6.81 7.65 6.77
N ALA A 327 7.55 7.58 7.88
CA ALA A 327 7.68 8.73 8.78
C ALA A 327 8.39 9.85 8.04
N HIS A 328 7.88 11.08 8.09
CA HIS A 328 8.50 12.24 7.43
C HIS A 328 8.08 13.56 8.08
N GLY A 329 9.01 14.50 8.14
CA GLY A 329 8.80 15.83 8.72
C GLY A 329 8.20 16.84 7.73
N VAL A 330 8.38 16.56 6.45
CA VAL A 330 7.98 17.39 5.31
C VAL A 330 7.59 16.44 4.19
N ASP A 331 6.48 16.74 3.52
CA ASP A 331 6.00 15.91 2.41
C ASP A 331 6.89 16.07 1.17
N ASP A 332 6.61 15.30 0.12
CA ASP A 332 7.40 15.31 -1.11
C ASP A 332 7.19 16.59 -1.94
N GLU A 333 6.51 17.62 -1.41
CA GLU A 333 6.31 18.94 -2.02
C GLU A 333 6.90 20.08 -1.18
N GLY A 334 7.51 19.78 -0.04
CA GLY A 334 8.15 20.77 0.81
C GLY A 334 7.20 21.40 1.83
N VAL A 335 6.03 20.81 2.06
CA VAL A 335 5.05 21.28 3.04
C VAL A 335 5.26 20.52 4.36
N PRO A 336 5.42 21.21 5.51
CA PRO A 336 5.60 20.55 6.80
C PRO A 336 4.46 19.58 7.13
N SER A 337 4.84 18.36 7.48
CA SER A 337 3.93 17.29 7.82
C SER A 337 3.28 17.52 9.18
N ARG A 338 2.02 17.10 9.32
CA ARG A 338 1.27 17.21 10.57
C ARG A 338 0.32 16.05 10.73
N ARG A 339 -0.04 15.75 11.98
CA ARG A 339 -1.13 14.83 12.28
C ARG A 339 -2.44 15.42 11.76
N LEU A 340 -3.23 14.61 11.06
CA LEU A 340 -4.57 14.95 10.58
C LEU A 340 -5.59 14.03 11.25
N ASP A 341 -6.52 14.61 12.00
CA ASP A 341 -7.67 13.86 12.51
C ASP A 341 -8.72 13.78 11.39
N LEU A 342 -8.79 12.62 10.71
CA LEU A 342 -9.76 12.33 9.65
C LEU A 342 -11.16 12.12 10.23
N VAL A 343 -11.25 11.44 11.37
CA VAL A 343 -12.47 11.31 12.14
C VAL A 343 -12.14 11.56 13.61
N ARG A 344 -12.93 12.39 14.28
CA ARG A 344 -12.80 12.64 15.72
C ARG A 344 -14.13 12.41 16.42
N ASN A 345 -14.19 11.37 17.25
CA ASN A 345 -15.39 10.95 17.96
C ASN A 345 -16.64 10.89 17.06
N GLY A 346 -16.52 10.20 15.93
CA GLY A 346 -17.57 10.06 14.92
C GLY A 346 -17.78 11.26 14.01
N THR A 347 -17.12 12.39 14.27
CA THR A 347 -17.21 13.62 13.48
C THR A 347 -16.20 13.62 12.34
N ILE A 348 -16.66 13.87 11.12
CA ILE A 348 -15.82 13.90 9.92
C ILE A 348 -14.92 15.14 9.93
N GLY A 349 -13.61 14.94 9.86
CA GLY A 349 -12.59 15.97 9.74
C GLY A 349 -12.49 16.54 8.32
N GLY A 350 -11.48 17.36 8.05
CA GLY A 350 -11.27 17.92 6.70
C GLY A 350 -10.57 16.95 5.73
N PRO A 351 -10.60 17.24 4.42
CA PRO A 351 -9.86 16.47 3.42
C PRO A 351 -8.34 16.64 3.58
N PHE A 352 -7.59 15.65 3.10
CA PHE A 352 -6.14 15.75 2.96
C PHE A 352 -5.76 16.15 1.52
N HIS A 353 -4.82 17.07 1.40
CA HIS A 353 -4.45 17.73 0.15
C HIS A 353 -2.94 17.71 -0.09
N ASP A 354 -2.59 17.57 -1.37
CA ASP A 354 -1.34 18.04 -1.95
C ASP A 354 -1.47 19.55 -2.33
N LEU A 355 -0.43 20.18 -2.88
CA LEU A 355 -0.47 21.58 -3.30
C LEU A 355 -1.52 21.85 -4.37
N GLN A 356 -1.61 20.99 -5.40
CA GLN A 356 -2.50 21.21 -6.53
C GLN A 356 -3.97 21.15 -6.11
N THR A 357 -4.37 20.09 -5.41
CA THR A 357 -5.77 19.90 -5.01
C THR A 357 -6.19 20.90 -3.92
N ALA A 358 -5.26 21.35 -3.08
CA ALA A 358 -5.52 22.46 -2.17
C ALA A 358 -5.85 23.74 -2.96
N GLY A 359 -5.04 24.07 -3.95
CA GLY A 359 -5.27 25.21 -4.85
C GLY A 359 -6.60 25.12 -5.59
N GLU A 360 -6.89 23.98 -6.21
CA GLU A 360 -8.13 23.74 -6.97
C GLU A 360 -9.40 23.86 -6.12
N THR A 361 -9.29 23.59 -4.82
CA THR A 361 -10.39 23.69 -3.86
C THR A 361 -10.40 25.00 -3.07
N GLY A 362 -9.45 25.91 -3.32
CA GLY A 362 -9.33 27.17 -2.59
C GLY A 362 -8.94 27.01 -1.12
N THR A 363 -8.24 25.93 -0.78
CA THR A 363 -7.75 25.61 0.56
C THR A 363 -6.21 25.63 0.61
N THR A 364 -5.61 25.08 1.68
CA THR A 364 -4.15 24.98 1.86
C THR A 364 -3.73 23.53 1.96
N SER A 365 -2.55 23.19 1.44
CA SER A 365 -2.00 21.82 1.54
C SER A 365 -1.96 21.34 3.00
N THR A 366 -2.21 20.04 3.17
CA THR A 366 -2.19 19.40 4.48
C THR A 366 -0.87 18.71 4.81
N GLY A 367 0.15 18.86 3.96
CA GLY A 367 1.40 18.12 4.10
C GLY A 367 1.23 16.64 3.73
N CYS A 368 0.42 16.37 2.70
CA CYS A 368 0.05 15.03 2.24
C CYS A 368 0.37 14.81 0.75
N GLY A 369 1.21 15.64 0.14
CA GLY A 369 1.68 15.45 -1.24
C GLY A 369 2.82 14.45 -1.30
N LEU A 370 2.50 13.16 -1.53
CA LEU A 370 3.50 12.10 -1.66
C LEU A 370 3.67 11.64 -3.11
N ARG A 371 4.86 11.15 -3.47
CA ARG A 371 5.17 10.62 -4.80
C ARG A 371 6.31 9.60 -4.82
N GLY A 372 6.32 8.77 -5.86
CA GLY A 372 7.55 8.17 -6.36
C GLY A 372 8.32 9.13 -7.26
N VAL A 373 9.61 8.85 -7.50
CA VAL A 373 10.47 9.70 -8.34
C VAL A 373 9.96 9.91 -9.78
N ALA A 374 9.22 8.93 -10.32
CA ALA A 374 8.69 8.98 -11.68
C ALA A 374 7.23 9.45 -11.77
N THR A 375 6.68 9.99 -10.68
CA THR A 375 5.28 10.40 -10.59
C THR A 375 5.16 11.81 -10.04
N THR A 376 4.12 12.54 -10.44
CA THR A 376 3.74 13.79 -9.79
C THR A 376 3.22 13.52 -8.37
N PRO A 377 3.35 14.48 -7.44
CA PRO A 377 2.68 14.42 -6.14
C PRO A 377 1.18 14.17 -6.27
N SER A 378 0.63 13.47 -5.28
CA SER A 378 -0.81 13.27 -5.14
C SER A 378 -1.19 13.15 -3.67
N PRO A 379 -2.42 13.54 -3.28
CA PRO A 379 -2.84 13.48 -1.89
C PRO A 379 -2.80 12.03 -1.40
N SER A 380 -2.02 11.78 -0.34
CA SER A 380 -1.73 10.45 0.20
C SER A 380 -1.59 10.49 1.71
N THR A 381 -2.02 9.42 2.39
CA THR A 381 -1.82 9.21 3.82
C THR A 381 -0.52 8.44 4.10
N SER A 382 0.12 8.69 5.24
CA SER A 382 1.33 7.96 5.66
C SER A 382 1.05 6.84 6.66
N TYR A 383 0.48 7.19 7.82
CA TYR A 383 0.29 6.30 8.96
C TYR A 383 -1.09 6.48 9.57
N VAL A 384 -2.06 5.71 9.06
CA VAL A 384 -3.45 5.79 9.50
C VAL A 384 -3.66 4.95 10.75
N MET A 385 -4.13 5.58 11.81
CA MET A 385 -4.36 4.98 13.11
C MET A 385 -5.82 5.14 13.52
N MET A 386 -6.39 4.08 14.08
CA MET A 386 -7.69 4.14 14.76
C MET A 386 -7.49 3.82 16.25
N ALA A 387 -8.09 4.63 17.12
CA ALA A 387 -8.07 4.37 18.55
C ALA A 387 -8.79 3.07 18.91
N GLY A 388 -8.29 2.37 19.93
CA GLY A 388 -8.96 1.21 20.51
C GLY A 388 -10.21 1.60 21.30
N GLY A 389 -11.12 0.64 21.47
CA GLY A 389 -12.28 0.75 22.34
C GLY A 389 -11.99 0.25 23.76
N GLU A 390 -13.03 -0.26 24.41
CA GLU A 390 -12.94 -0.80 25.78
C GLU A 390 -13.06 -2.32 25.83
N THR A 391 -13.37 -2.98 24.71
CA THR A 391 -13.62 -4.43 24.65
C THR A 391 -12.30 -5.18 24.50
N PRO A 392 -11.92 -6.08 25.42
CA PRO A 392 -10.76 -6.96 25.21
C PRO A 392 -10.87 -7.70 23.87
N ASN A 393 -9.78 -7.79 23.09
CA ASN A 393 -9.83 -8.44 21.77
C ASN A 393 -10.34 -9.90 21.84
N SER A 394 -10.15 -10.59 22.97
CA SER A 394 -10.68 -11.94 23.21
C SER A 394 -12.20 -12.02 23.32
N GLU A 395 -12.87 -10.92 23.67
CA GLU A 395 -14.32 -10.84 23.89
C GLU A 395 -15.07 -10.32 22.65
N ILE A 396 -14.37 -10.05 21.53
CA ILE A 396 -14.98 -9.44 20.34
C ILE A 396 -16.10 -10.31 19.73
N PHE A 397 -16.04 -11.63 19.95
CA PHE A 397 -17.01 -12.60 19.47
C PHE A 397 -18.19 -12.80 20.43
N ASP A 398 -18.12 -12.28 21.66
CA ASP A 398 -19.09 -12.58 22.71
C ASP A 398 -20.51 -12.15 22.34
N GLY A 399 -21.46 -13.05 22.56
CA GLY A 399 -22.88 -12.82 22.26
C GLY A 399 -23.25 -12.93 20.78
N VAL A 400 -22.30 -13.21 19.87
CA VAL A 400 -22.59 -13.49 18.47
C VAL A 400 -23.23 -14.89 18.36
N LYS A 401 -24.55 -14.93 18.14
CA LYS A 401 -25.26 -16.19 17.89
C LYS A 401 -24.85 -16.84 16.57
N GLN A 402 -24.82 -16.04 15.52
CA GLN A 402 -24.33 -16.39 14.19
C GLN A 402 -23.79 -15.13 13.52
N GLY A 403 -22.59 -15.19 12.93
CA GLY A 403 -21.93 -14.04 12.31
C GLY A 403 -20.74 -14.45 11.45
N VAL A 404 -20.00 -13.48 10.92
CA VAL A 404 -18.82 -13.75 10.09
C VAL A 404 -17.62 -12.97 10.59
N LEU A 405 -16.47 -13.63 10.69
CA LEU A 405 -15.16 -12.99 10.82
C LEU A 405 -14.56 -12.77 9.43
N VAL A 406 -14.22 -11.53 9.13
CA VAL A 406 -13.51 -11.10 7.91
C VAL A 406 -12.04 -10.88 8.24
N GLU A 407 -11.18 -11.67 7.59
CA GLU A 407 -9.72 -11.58 7.77
C GLU A 407 -9.01 -11.05 6.53
N GLN A 408 -9.40 -11.55 5.35
CA GLN A 408 -8.80 -11.13 4.08
C GLN A 408 -9.84 -11.09 2.95
N LEU A 409 -9.66 -10.14 2.04
CA LEU A 409 -10.50 -9.96 0.85
C LEU A 409 -9.76 -10.32 -0.43
N LEU A 410 -10.48 -10.91 -1.39
CA LEU A 410 -10.09 -11.03 -2.79
C LEU A 410 -10.75 -9.92 -3.59
N GLY A 411 -9.92 -9.03 -4.16
CA GLY A 411 -10.40 -7.95 -5.02
C GLY A 411 -11.28 -6.93 -4.28
N ALA A 412 -10.78 -6.39 -3.17
CA ALA A 412 -11.39 -5.19 -2.56
C ALA A 412 -11.35 -4.01 -3.55
N GLY A 413 -12.41 -3.21 -3.59
CA GLY A 413 -12.56 -2.09 -4.55
C GLY A 413 -13.53 -2.37 -5.71
N GLN A 414 -14.25 -3.50 -5.71
CA GLN A 414 -15.41 -3.68 -6.60
C GLN A 414 -16.60 -2.91 -6.00
N GLY A 415 -17.20 -1.98 -6.74
CA GLY A 415 -18.31 -1.13 -6.28
C GLY A 415 -18.07 0.36 -6.52
N ASN A 416 -18.94 1.21 -5.95
CA ASN A 416 -18.74 2.65 -5.94
C ASN A 416 -17.91 3.05 -4.72
N GLU A 417 -16.61 2.75 -4.76
CA GLU A 417 -15.68 3.07 -3.67
C GLU A 417 -15.66 4.57 -3.34
N LEU A 418 -15.85 5.43 -4.37
CA LEU A 418 -16.00 6.88 -4.21
C LEU A 418 -17.23 7.24 -3.38
N GLY A 419 -18.32 6.45 -3.43
CA GLY A 419 -19.52 6.66 -2.62
C GLY A 419 -19.42 6.12 -1.19
N GLY A 420 -18.32 5.46 -0.83
CA GLY A 420 -18.19 4.72 0.42
C GLY A 420 -18.60 3.25 0.33
N ASP A 421 -19.02 2.77 -0.84
CA ASP A 421 -19.49 1.40 -1.01
C ASP A 421 -18.31 0.44 -1.12
N PHE A 422 -18.43 -0.73 -0.49
CA PHE A 422 -17.52 -1.84 -0.67
C PHE A 422 -18.30 -3.09 -1.08
N ARG A 423 -17.71 -3.89 -1.97
CA ARG A 423 -18.16 -5.23 -2.30
C ARG A 423 -16.94 -6.08 -2.62
N ALA A 424 -16.78 -7.19 -1.92
CA ALA A 424 -15.61 -8.05 -2.09
C ALA A 424 -15.90 -9.49 -1.71
N ASN A 425 -15.22 -10.42 -2.37
CA ASN A 425 -15.21 -11.81 -1.93
C ASN A 425 -14.20 -11.98 -0.79
N LEU A 426 -14.49 -12.86 0.16
CA LEU A 426 -13.54 -13.23 1.20
C LEU A 426 -12.48 -14.18 0.61
N SER A 427 -11.18 -13.85 0.68
CA SER A 427 -10.11 -14.86 0.55
C SER A 427 -10.07 -15.74 1.77
N LEU A 428 -10.23 -15.10 2.93
CA LEU A 428 -10.24 -15.72 4.24
C LEU A 428 -11.31 -15.08 5.10
N GLY A 429 -12.24 -15.91 5.54
CA GLY A 429 -13.23 -15.56 6.54
C GLY A 429 -13.77 -16.81 7.22
N PHE A 430 -14.39 -16.60 8.38
CA PHE A 430 -14.84 -17.69 9.24
C PHE A 430 -16.28 -17.46 9.71
N LEU A 431 -17.02 -18.55 9.87
CA LEU A 431 -18.33 -18.52 10.52
C LEU A 431 -18.11 -18.45 12.03
N ILE A 432 -18.83 -17.55 12.68
CA ILE A 432 -18.91 -17.45 14.13
C ILE A 432 -20.26 -18.02 14.56
N GLU A 433 -20.29 -18.99 15.47
CA GLU A 433 -21.52 -19.47 16.10
C GLU A 433 -21.37 -19.52 17.61
N ASN A 434 -22.34 -18.95 18.33
CA ASN A 434 -22.36 -18.86 19.79
C ASN A 434 -21.06 -18.33 20.41
N GLY A 435 -20.43 -17.35 19.76
CA GLY A 435 -19.18 -16.72 20.19
C GLY A 435 -17.90 -17.46 19.77
N GLU A 436 -18.00 -18.58 19.06
CA GLU A 436 -16.84 -19.39 18.67
C GLU A 436 -16.65 -19.44 17.16
N ILE A 437 -15.40 -19.52 16.71
CA ILE A 437 -15.08 -19.77 15.30
C ILE A 437 -15.30 -21.26 15.02
N VAL A 438 -16.26 -21.58 14.13
CA VAL A 438 -16.61 -22.98 13.83
C VAL A 438 -16.00 -23.52 12.53
N GLY A 439 -15.53 -22.63 11.64
CA GLY A 439 -14.82 -23.03 10.43
C GLY A 439 -14.75 -21.93 9.37
N ARG A 440 -13.94 -22.18 8.34
CA ARG A 440 -13.74 -21.28 7.19
C ARG A 440 -14.96 -21.31 6.28
N VAL A 441 -15.47 -20.12 5.93
CA VAL A 441 -16.49 -19.97 4.89
C VAL A 441 -15.84 -19.82 3.53
N LYS A 442 -16.47 -20.39 2.50
CA LYS A 442 -16.04 -20.29 1.10
C LYS A 442 -17.12 -19.64 0.25
N ASN A 443 -16.70 -19.12 -0.90
CA ASN A 443 -17.60 -18.44 -1.84
C ASN A 443 -18.49 -17.44 -1.11
N THR A 444 -17.90 -16.61 -0.25
CA THR A 444 -18.61 -15.63 0.57
C THR A 444 -18.26 -14.25 0.08
N MET A 445 -19.27 -13.42 -0.09
CA MET A 445 -19.15 -12.02 -0.47
C MET A 445 -19.68 -11.17 0.68
N ILE A 446 -18.99 -10.07 0.95
CA ILE A 446 -19.50 -9.00 1.80
C ILE A 446 -19.78 -7.75 0.94
N SER A 447 -20.80 -7.00 1.31
CA SER A 447 -21.07 -5.68 0.75
C SER A 447 -21.76 -4.75 1.73
N GLY A 448 -21.53 -3.44 1.56
CA GLY A 448 -22.16 -2.42 2.38
C GLY A 448 -21.60 -1.04 2.08
N ASN A 449 -21.89 -0.08 2.95
CA ASN A 449 -21.33 1.26 2.92
C ASN A 449 -20.51 1.51 4.18
N VAL A 450 -19.29 2.05 4.04
CA VAL A 450 -18.35 2.25 5.15
C VAL A 450 -18.91 3.21 6.21
N TYR A 451 -19.64 4.25 5.81
CA TYR A 451 -20.19 5.23 6.74
C TYR A 451 -21.32 4.62 7.57
N GLU A 452 -22.17 3.80 6.93
CA GLU A 452 -23.23 3.07 7.63
C GLU A 452 -22.66 2.00 8.57
N ALA A 453 -21.70 1.20 8.10
CA ALA A 453 -21.08 0.16 8.91
C ALA A 453 -20.33 0.74 10.11
N LEU A 454 -19.55 1.83 9.95
CA LEU A 454 -18.84 2.45 11.07
C LEU A 454 -19.76 3.30 11.97
N ASN A 455 -20.99 3.59 11.56
CA ASN A 455 -22.01 4.19 12.43
C ASN A 455 -22.79 3.13 13.25
N ASN A 456 -22.76 1.86 12.83
CA ASN A 456 -23.45 0.75 13.47
C ASN A 456 -22.52 -0.22 14.21
N VAL A 457 -21.35 0.27 14.65
CA VAL A 457 -20.40 -0.54 15.42
C VAL A 457 -21.01 -1.01 16.74
N GLU A 458 -20.86 -2.29 17.03
CA GLU A 458 -21.29 -2.88 18.29
C GLU A 458 -20.14 -2.86 19.31
N LEU A 459 -18.97 -3.38 18.92
CA LEU A 459 -17.79 -3.48 19.76
C LEU A 459 -16.53 -3.03 19.00
N ILE A 460 -15.57 -2.47 19.74
CA ILE A 460 -14.25 -2.08 19.26
C ILE A 460 -13.22 -2.65 20.23
N GLY A 461 -12.28 -3.41 19.68
CA GLY A 461 -11.18 -4.01 20.42
C GLY A 461 -10.32 -2.95 21.13
N SER A 462 -9.87 -3.27 22.34
CA SER A 462 -9.07 -2.39 23.19
C SER A 462 -7.65 -2.18 22.67
N ASP A 463 -7.12 -3.16 21.93
CA ASP A 463 -5.72 -3.20 21.52
C ASP A 463 -5.63 -3.14 19.99
N PRO A 464 -5.38 -1.95 19.41
CA PRO A 464 -5.05 -1.79 18.01
C PRO A 464 -3.76 -2.52 17.63
N GLU A 465 -3.75 -3.13 16.45
CA GLU A 465 -2.61 -3.87 15.95
C GLU A 465 -2.01 -3.20 14.70
N PRO A 466 -0.67 -3.24 14.53
CA PRO A 466 -0.04 -2.80 13.30
C PRO A 466 -0.41 -3.72 12.13
N VAL A 467 -0.74 -3.12 10.99
CA VAL A 467 -1.07 -3.82 9.74
C VAL A 467 -0.16 -3.28 8.65
N PHE A 468 0.77 -4.13 8.19
CA PHE A 468 1.70 -3.87 7.08
C PHE A 468 2.52 -2.57 7.23
N GLY A 469 2.77 -2.15 8.48
CA GLY A 469 3.62 -1.01 8.84
C GLY A 469 3.01 0.37 8.71
N THR A 470 1.98 0.53 7.88
CA THR A 470 1.41 1.85 7.56
C THR A 470 0.07 2.10 8.25
N ARG A 471 -0.46 1.12 8.96
CA ARG A 471 -1.77 1.19 9.62
C ARG A 471 -1.70 0.63 11.03
N VAL A 472 -2.48 1.19 11.95
CA VAL A 472 -2.74 0.62 13.28
C VAL A 472 -4.22 0.69 13.57
N VAL A 473 -4.89 -0.46 13.63
CA VAL A 473 -6.35 -0.51 13.77
C VAL A 473 -6.77 -1.64 14.71
N PRO A 474 -7.86 -1.46 15.49
CA PRO A 474 -8.38 -2.50 16.37
C PRO A 474 -9.22 -3.52 15.59
N TRP A 475 -9.58 -4.60 16.28
CA TRP A 475 -10.70 -5.44 15.89
C TRP A 475 -12.01 -4.65 15.99
N VAL A 476 -12.94 -4.85 15.06
CA VAL A 476 -14.22 -4.12 15.05
C VAL A 476 -15.36 -5.08 14.74
N ARG A 477 -16.41 -5.07 15.57
CA ARG A 477 -17.68 -5.75 15.28
C ARG A 477 -18.73 -4.73 14.91
N THR A 478 -19.44 -4.97 13.82
CA THR A 478 -20.50 -4.06 13.34
C THR A 478 -21.67 -4.79 12.68
N ARG A 479 -22.77 -4.06 12.48
CA ARG A 479 -23.92 -4.41 11.63
C ARG A 479 -23.96 -3.54 10.38
N GLY A 480 -24.95 -3.78 9.50
CA GLY A 480 -25.10 -3.05 8.24
C GLY A 480 -24.16 -3.55 7.14
N VAL A 481 -23.66 -4.78 7.28
CA VAL A 481 -22.87 -5.47 6.26
C VAL A 481 -23.67 -6.67 5.76
N GLU A 482 -23.94 -6.70 4.46
CA GLU A 482 -24.58 -7.82 3.79
C GLU A 482 -23.56 -8.92 3.54
N VAL A 483 -23.88 -10.12 4.01
CA VAL A 483 -23.16 -11.36 3.71
C VAL A 483 -24.00 -12.18 2.75
N ALA A 484 -23.41 -12.62 1.65
CA ALA A 484 -24.07 -13.46 0.66
C ALA A 484 -23.12 -14.54 0.14
N THR A 485 -23.68 -15.68 -0.23
CA THR A 485 -22.94 -16.69 -0.99
C THR A 485 -22.68 -16.20 -2.41
N ALA A 486 -21.42 -16.11 -2.80
CA ALA A 486 -20.98 -15.82 -4.16
C ALA A 486 -21.38 -16.98 -5.08
N SER A 487 -22.18 -16.67 -6.10
CA SER A 487 -22.69 -17.60 -7.11
C SER A 487 -21.65 -18.00 -8.15
#